data_AF-A0A916T147-F1
#
_entry.id   AF-A0A916T147-F1
#
_cell.length_a   1.000
_cell.length_b   1.000
_cell.length_c   1.000
_cell.angle_alpha   90.00
_cell.angle_beta   90.00
_cell.angle_gamma   90.00
#
_symmetry.space_group_name_H-M   'P 1'
#
loop_
_entity.id
_entity.type
_entity.pdbx_description
1 polymer ?
#
loop_
_entity_poly.entity_id
_entity_poly.type
_entity_poly.pdbx_seq_one_letter_code
_entity_poly.pdbx_strand_id
1 'polypeptide(L)'
;MRVGPVARMLGFAGLLPQAVAVLLIVLARRSVGDLGFVLALTGYWLAMLYGALILSFLGGIWWGFAMRREAGQGALAGFAVVPSLVALGTVIAGAWKLPHLPSPWPAVVLGSAILLTLLVDRRLAETGEAPEGWMTLRVPLSVGLGGLTIVAGILFGG
;
A
#
# COMPACT_ATOMS: atom_id res chain seq x y z
N MET A 1 -24.90 3.27 1.76
CA MET A 1 -24.14 3.42 3.02
C MET A 1 -23.12 4.53 2.81
N ARG A 2 -22.84 5.37 3.83
CA ARG A 2 -21.89 6.50 3.74
C ARG A 2 -20.67 6.24 4.62
N VAL A 3 -19.50 6.71 4.20
CA VAL A 3 -18.28 6.64 5.03
C VAL A 3 -18.42 7.56 6.26
N GLY A 4 -18.51 6.94 7.44
CA GLY A 4 -18.62 7.62 8.74
C GLY A 4 -17.32 8.27 9.24
N PRO A 5 -17.40 9.18 10.23
CA PRO A 5 -16.26 9.97 10.69
C PRO A 5 -15.15 9.11 11.34
N VAL A 6 -15.52 8.11 12.14
CA VAL A 6 -14.55 7.20 12.79
C VAL A 6 -13.75 6.41 11.74
N ALA A 7 -14.42 5.93 10.68
CA ALA A 7 -13.75 5.22 9.58
C ALA A 7 -12.74 6.12 8.85
N ARG A 8 -13.06 7.42 8.68
CA ARG A 8 -12.09 8.38 8.10
C ARG A 8 -10.88 8.58 9.00
N MET A 9 -11.12 8.80 10.30
CA MET A 9 -10.05 8.99 11.28
C MET A 9 -9.10 7.78 11.30
N LEU A 10 -9.65 6.56 11.37
CA LEU A 10 -8.87 5.33 11.33
C LEU A 10 -8.13 5.17 9.98
N GLY A 11 -8.77 5.53 8.87
CA GLY A 11 -8.12 5.54 7.56
C GLY A 11 -6.87 6.42 7.54
N PHE A 12 -6.96 7.66 8.01
CA PHE A 12 -5.81 8.58 8.07
C PHE A 12 -4.76 8.15 9.09
N ALA A 13 -5.17 7.59 10.23
CA ALA A 13 -4.23 7.01 11.19
C ALA A 13 -3.40 5.88 10.56
N GLY A 14 -3.96 5.18 9.57
CA GLY A 14 -3.23 4.20 8.75
C GLY A 14 -2.06 4.76 7.94
N LEU A 15 -1.88 6.09 7.81
CA LEU A 15 -0.69 6.66 7.18
C LEU A 15 0.52 6.72 8.12
N LEU A 16 0.30 6.62 9.45
CA LEU A 16 1.35 6.76 10.45
C LEU A 16 2.47 5.73 10.31
N PRO A 17 2.21 4.41 10.11
CA PRO A 17 3.29 3.44 9.99
C PRO A 17 4.20 3.73 8.79
N GLN A 18 3.62 4.21 7.68
CA GLN A 18 4.38 4.56 6.48
C GLN A 18 5.21 5.84 6.66
N ALA A 19 4.68 6.82 7.39
CA ALA A 19 5.45 8.02 7.76
C ALA A 19 6.63 7.68 8.67
N VAL A 20 6.41 6.78 9.65
CA VAL A 20 7.48 6.25 10.52
C VAL A 20 8.53 5.52 9.71
N ALA A 21 8.14 4.69 8.74
CA ALA A 21 9.06 3.97 7.86
C ALA A 21 10.01 4.93 7.13
N VAL A 22 9.49 6.00 6.52
CA VAL A 22 10.29 7.04 5.86
C VAL A 22 11.20 7.76 6.86
N LEU A 23 10.69 8.12 8.04
CA LEU A 23 11.47 8.78 9.09
C LEU A 23 12.67 7.93 9.50
N LEU A 24 12.50 6.61 9.69
CA LEU A 24 13.59 5.70 10.04
C LEU A 24 14.70 5.70 8.98
N ILE A 25 14.34 5.70 7.69
CA ILE A 25 15.33 5.75 6.59
C ILE A 25 16.05 7.10 6.56
N VAL A 26 15.35 8.21 6.84
CA VAL A 26 15.97 9.53 6.93
C VAL A 26 16.94 9.62 8.12
N LEU A 27 16.59 9.07 9.27
CA LEU A 27 17.45 9.01 10.45
C LEU A 27 18.65 8.08 10.23
N ALA A 28 18.46 6.99 9.50
CA ALA A 28 19.53 6.07 9.12
C ALA A 28 20.65 6.78 8.35
N ARG A 29 20.29 7.64 7.39
CA ARG A 29 21.25 8.45 6.60
C ARG A 29 22.06 9.44 7.42
N ARG A 30 21.60 9.80 8.62
CA ARG A 30 22.33 10.68 9.56
C ARG A 30 23.13 9.91 10.60
N SER A 31 22.94 8.60 10.67
CA SER A 31 23.57 7.70 11.64
C SER A 31 24.78 7.02 11.02
N VAL A 32 25.76 6.63 11.83
CA VAL A 32 27.00 5.97 11.37
C VAL A 32 27.05 4.55 11.92
N GLY A 33 27.62 3.62 11.15
CA GLY A 33 27.82 2.22 11.55
C GLY A 33 26.52 1.41 11.62
N ASP A 34 26.50 0.40 12.47
CA ASP A 34 25.44 -0.62 12.53
C ASP A 34 24.05 -0.05 12.81
N LEU A 35 23.96 1.03 13.59
CA LEU A 35 22.69 1.70 13.87
C LEU A 35 22.04 2.24 12.59
N GLY A 36 22.82 2.87 11.71
CA GLY A 36 22.32 3.38 10.43
C GLY A 36 21.79 2.24 9.55
N PHE A 37 22.52 1.13 9.48
CA PHE A 37 22.09 -0.05 8.72
C PHE A 37 20.78 -0.63 9.25
N VAL A 38 20.67 -0.83 10.58
CA VAL A 38 19.46 -1.35 11.22
C VAL A 38 18.27 -0.44 10.95
N LEU A 39 18.41 0.88 11.15
CA LEU A 39 17.33 1.83 10.93
C LEU A 39 16.85 1.86 9.46
N ALA A 40 17.78 1.84 8.50
CA ALA A 40 17.44 1.81 7.08
C ALA A 40 16.69 0.52 6.71
N LEU A 41 17.17 -0.62 7.19
CA LEU A 41 16.57 -1.91 6.91
C LEU A 41 15.19 -2.05 7.57
N THR A 42 15.05 -1.64 8.84
CA THR A 42 13.77 -1.62 9.55
C THR A 42 12.78 -0.68 8.86
N GLY A 43 13.19 0.53 8.49
CA GLY A 43 12.34 1.48 7.78
C GLY A 43 11.88 0.94 6.43
N TYR A 44 12.78 0.38 5.63
CA TYR A 44 12.43 -0.20 4.34
C TYR A 44 11.46 -1.37 4.46
N TRP A 45 11.70 -2.32 5.37
CA TRP A 45 10.81 -3.47 5.55
C TRP A 45 9.47 -3.08 6.17
N LEU A 46 9.43 -2.09 7.06
CA LEU A 46 8.17 -1.53 7.54
C LEU A 46 7.35 -0.96 6.38
N ALA A 47 7.98 -0.16 5.50
CA ALA A 47 7.32 0.39 4.32
C ALA A 47 6.80 -0.71 3.36
N MET A 48 7.61 -1.75 3.11
CA MET A 48 7.26 -2.85 2.22
C MET A 48 6.13 -3.71 2.78
N LEU A 49 6.28 -4.19 4.02
CA LEU A 49 5.33 -5.12 4.63
C LEU A 49 4.00 -4.43 4.92
N TYR A 50 4.04 -3.19 5.42
CA TYR A 50 2.80 -2.45 5.66
C TYR A 50 2.11 -2.02 4.36
N GLY A 51 2.86 -1.55 3.36
CA GLY A 51 2.31 -1.27 2.04
C GLY A 51 1.68 -2.51 1.38
N ALA A 52 2.33 -3.67 1.49
CA ALA A 52 1.84 -4.95 0.99
C ALA A 52 0.57 -5.40 1.73
N LEU A 53 0.55 -5.27 3.06
CA LEU A 53 -0.61 -5.57 3.89
C LEU A 53 -1.82 -4.72 3.46
N ILE A 54 -1.64 -3.41 3.28
CA ILE A 54 -2.73 -2.54 2.84
C ILE A 54 -3.17 -2.87 1.42
N LEU A 55 -2.25 -3.10 0.48
CA LEU A 55 -2.62 -3.49 -0.88
C LEU A 55 -3.45 -4.79 -0.89
N SER A 56 -3.07 -5.79 -0.09
CA SER A 56 -3.83 -7.03 0.08
C SER A 56 -5.21 -6.78 0.71
N PHE A 57 -5.28 -5.92 1.73
CA PHE A 57 -6.53 -5.51 2.36
C PHE A 57 -7.50 -4.84 1.37
N LEU A 58 -7.00 -4.05 0.42
CA LEU A 58 -7.81 -3.46 -0.66
C LEU A 58 -8.41 -4.51 -1.59
N GLY A 59 -7.63 -5.54 -1.93
CA GLY A 59 -8.15 -6.73 -2.59
C GLY A 59 -9.29 -7.37 -1.78
N GLY A 60 -9.09 -7.55 -0.48
CA GLY A 60 -10.14 -8.03 0.43
C GLY A 60 -11.43 -7.20 0.41
N ILE A 61 -11.31 -5.87 0.33
CA ILE A 61 -12.46 -4.96 0.20
C ILE A 61 -13.21 -5.20 -1.12
N TRP A 62 -12.49 -5.29 -2.24
CA TRP A 62 -13.10 -5.57 -3.54
C TRP A 62 -13.78 -6.94 -3.58
N TRP A 63 -13.19 -7.94 -2.93
CA TRP A 63 -13.80 -9.24 -2.75
C TRP A 63 -15.10 -9.15 -1.95
N GLY A 64 -15.11 -8.35 -0.87
CA GLY A 64 -16.32 -8.04 -0.11
C GLY A 64 -17.42 -7.36 -0.93
N PHE A 65 -17.06 -6.44 -1.83
CA PHE A 65 -18.02 -5.86 -2.79
C PHE A 65 -18.53 -6.90 -3.78
N ALA A 66 -17.68 -7.81 -4.25
CA ALA A 66 -18.08 -8.88 -5.16
C ALA A 66 -19.18 -9.77 -4.58
N MET A 67 -19.15 -10.07 -3.28
CA MET A 67 -20.19 -10.89 -2.62
C MET A 67 -21.57 -10.24 -2.58
N ARG A 68 -21.68 -8.95 -2.92
CA ARG A 68 -22.94 -8.22 -3.01
C ARG A 68 -23.50 -8.21 -4.43
N ARG A 69 -22.78 -8.76 -5.42
CA ARG A 69 -23.20 -8.80 -6.82
C ARG A 69 -24.03 -10.05 -7.12
N GLU A 70 -25.15 -9.88 -7.82
CA GLU A 70 -25.93 -10.99 -8.37
C GLU A 70 -25.31 -11.54 -9.68
N ALA A 71 -24.75 -10.66 -10.50
CA ALA A 71 -24.07 -11.00 -11.75
C ALA A 71 -22.62 -10.49 -11.77
N GLY A 72 -21.72 -11.26 -12.37
CA GLY A 72 -20.30 -10.85 -12.48
C GLY A 72 -19.53 -10.91 -11.15
N GLN A 73 -20.04 -11.62 -10.14
CA GLN A 73 -19.37 -11.87 -8.86
C GLN A 73 -17.99 -12.51 -9.06
N GLY A 74 -17.92 -13.60 -9.84
CA GLY A 74 -16.66 -14.34 -10.05
C GLY A 74 -15.56 -13.50 -10.70
N ALA A 75 -15.92 -12.59 -11.61
CA ALA A 75 -14.97 -11.70 -12.27
C ALA A 75 -14.34 -10.71 -11.28
N LEU A 76 -15.15 -10.02 -10.47
CA LEU A 76 -14.62 -9.08 -9.47
C LEU A 76 -13.88 -9.82 -8.35
N ALA A 77 -14.40 -10.96 -7.88
CA ALA A 77 -13.76 -11.76 -6.85
C ALA A 77 -12.40 -12.30 -7.30
N GLY A 78 -12.29 -12.79 -8.55
CA GLY A 78 -11.02 -13.22 -9.13
C GLY A 78 -10.05 -12.06 -9.28
N PHE A 79 -10.51 -10.91 -9.78
CA PHE A 79 -9.68 -9.72 -9.92
C PHE A 79 -9.21 -9.16 -8.56
N ALA A 80 -10.02 -9.30 -7.51
CA ALA A 80 -9.70 -8.91 -6.15
C ALA A 80 -8.52 -9.67 -5.53
N VAL A 81 -8.08 -10.78 -6.13
CA VAL A 81 -6.88 -11.51 -5.72
C VAL A 81 -5.59 -10.84 -6.22
N VAL A 82 -5.66 -10.08 -7.33
CA VAL A 82 -4.50 -9.45 -7.97
C VAL A 82 -3.70 -8.56 -6.99
N PRO A 83 -4.31 -7.68 -6.17
CA PRO A 83 -3.56 -6.89 -5.18
C PRO A 83 -2.73 -7.73 -4.22
N SER A 84 -3.25 -8.85 -3.73
CA SER A 84 -2.53 -9.75 -2.81
C SER A 84 -1.36 -10.46 -3.50
N LEU A 85 -1.52 -10.86 -4.76
CA LEU A 85 -0.43 -11.48 -5.54
C LEU A 85 0.68 -10.47 -5.86
N VAL A 86 0.32 -9.23 -6.20
CA VAL A 86 1.29 -8.15 -6.41
C VAL A 86 2.01 -7.81 -5.11
N ALA A 87 1.28 -7.71 -3.99
CA ALA A 87 1.86 -7.51 -2.67
C ALA A 87 2.87 -8.62 -2.32
N LEU A 88 2.48 -9.89 -2.48
CA LEU A 88 3.38 -11.02 -2.24
C LEU A 88 4.61 -10.99 -3.17
N GLY A 89 4.40 -10.78 -4.47
CA GLY A 89 5.47 -10.75 -5.46
C GLY A 89 6.49 -9.64 -5.20
N THR A 90 6.04 -8.45 -4.81
CA THR A 90 6.93 -7.32 -4.47
C THR A 90 7.72 -7.55 -3.18
N VAL A 91 7.11 -8.15 -2.14
CA VAL A 91 7.81 -8.53 -0.91
C VAL A 91 8.88 -9.58 -1.19
N ILE A 92 8.54 -10.64 -1.95
CA ILE A 92 9.49 -11.67 -2.37
C ILE A 92 10.62 -11.02 -3.18
N ALA A 93 10.31 -10.25 -4.23
CA ALA A 93 11.33 -9.60 -5.05
C ALA A 93 12.27 -8.69 -4.22
N GLY A 94 11.73 -7.98 -3.23
CA GLY A 94 12.52 -7.20 -2.28
C GLY A 94 13.45 -8.05 -1.43
N ALA A 95 12.97 -9.18 -0.90
CA ALA A 95 13.75 -10.09 -0.06
C ALA A 95 14.90 -10.75 -0.83
N TRP A 96 14.62 -11.20 -2.05
CA TRP A 96 15.60 -11.87 -2.91
C TRP A 96 16.73 -10.94 -3.39
N LYS A 97 16.48 -9.62 -3.49
CA LYS A 97 17.49 -8.63 -3.91
C LYS A 97 18.37 -8.15 -2.76
N LEU A 98 17.90 -8.25 -1.53
CA LEU A 98 18.56 -7.73 -0.34
C LEU A 98 20.01 -8.22 -0.12
N PRO A 99 20.36 -9.50 -0.43
CA PRO A 99 21.74 -9.98 -0.29
C PRO A 99 22.73 -9.37 -1.30
N HIS A 100 22.23 -8.70 -2.36
CA HIS A 100 23.04 -8.36 -3.53
C HIS A 100 23.10 -6.86 -3.84
N LEU A 101 22.06 -6.06 -3.54
CA LEU A 101 22.10 -4.58 -3.53
C LEU A 101 20.74 -4.00 -3.06
N PRO A 102 20.71 -2.87 -2.33
CA PRO A 102 19.49 -2.10 -2.13
C PRO A 102 18.88 -1.70 -3.49
N SER A 103 17.58 -1.94 -3.68
CA SER A 103 16.89 -1.62 -4.93
C SER A 103 15.59 -0.86 -4.63
N PRO A 104 15.35 0.29 -5.28
CA PRO A 104 14.13 1.06 -5.08
C PRO A 104 12.90 0.39 -5.72
N TRP A 105 13.12 -0.47 -6.73
CA TRP A 105 12.07 -0.92 -7.64
C TRP A 105 10.93 -1.70 -6.99
N PRO A 106 11.16 -2.65 -6.05
CA PRO A 106 10.06 -3.37 -5.40
C PRO A 106 9.08 -2.43 -4.70
N ALA A 107 9.60 -1.43 -3.99
CA ALA A 107 8.80 -0.41 -3.31
C ALA A 107 8.10 0.55 -4.31
N VAL A 108 8.77 0.90 -5.41
CA VAL A 108 8.17 1.71 -6.48
C VAL A 108 6.98 0.98 -7.11
N VAL A 109 7.13 -0.31 -7.43
CA VAL A 109 6.05 -1.14 -7.99
C VAL A 109 4.91 -1.26 -7.00
N LEU A 110 5.21 -1.53 -5.72
CA LEU A 110 4.21 -1.65 -4.67
C LEU A 110 3.42 -0.36 -4.46
N GLY A 111 4.10 0.78 -4.34
CA GLY A 111 3.44 2.08 -4.19
C GLY A 111 2.63 2.46 -5.42
N SER A 112 3.13 2.16 -6.63
CA SER A 112 2.39 2.38 -7.88
C SER A 112 1.14 1.50 -7.95
N ALA A 113 1.21 0.24 -7.53
CA ALA A 113 0.05 -0.65 -7.46
C ALA A 113 -1.02 -0.10 -6.49
N ILE A 114 -0.62 0.45 -5.33
CA ILE A 114 -1.53 1.14 -4.41
C ILE A 114 -2.20 2.33 -5.10
N LEU A 115 -1.47 3.15 -5.87
CA LEU A 115 -2.06 4.28 -6.61
C LEU A 115 -3.07 3.79 -7.66
N LEU A 116 -2.72 2.74 -8.41
CA LEU A 116 -3.57 2.18 -9.48
C LEU A 116 -4.88 1.57 -8.94
N THR A 117 -4.96 1.20 -7.66
CA THR A 117 -6.22 0.76 -7.03
C THR A 117 -7.31 1.83 -7.11
N LEU A 118 -6.95 3.11 -7.21
CA LEU A 118 -7.90 4.22 -7.34
C LEU A 118 -8.73 4.13 -8.63
N LEU A 119 -8.22 3.50 -9.69
CA LEU A 119 -8.95 3.30 -10.93
C LEU A 119 -10.14 2.34 -10.72
N VAL A 120 -9.90 1.29 -9.94
CA VAL A 120 -10.91 0.28 -9.61
C VAL A 120 -11.89 0.84 -8.59
N ASP A 121 -11.39 1.53 -7.56
CA ASP A 121 -12.22 2.19 -6.55
C ASP A 121 -13.16 3.23 -7.18
N ARG A 122 -12.68 3.97 -8.19
CA ARG A 122 -13.50 4.92 -8.95
C ARG A 122 -14.62 4.19 -9.68
N ARG A 123 -14.31 3.10 -10.37
CA ARG A 123 -15.32 2.31 -11.09
C ARG A 123 -16.39 1.78 -10.15
N LEU A 124 -15.98 1.24 -9.00
CA LEU A 124 -16.89 0.73 -7.96
C LEU A 124 -17.76 1.83 -7.33
N ALA A 125 -17.24 3.04 -7.23
CA ALA A 125 -18.01 4.20 -6.78
C ALA A 125 -19.03 4.65 -7.84
N GLU A 126 -18.64 4.69 -9.12
CA GLU A 126 -19.52 5.04 -10.24
C GLU A 126 -20.66 4.04 -10.44
N THR A 127 -20.44 2.75 -10.13
CA THR A 127 -21.48 1.70 -10.19
C THR A 127 -22.33 1.60 -8.92
N GLY A 128 -22.09 2.45 -7.91
CA GLY A 128 -22.85 2.46 -6.65
C GLY A 128 -22.54 1.28 -5.72
N GLU A 129 -21.49 0.51 -5.99
CA GLU A 129 -21.09 -0.63 -5.16
C GLU A 129 -20.34 -0.16 -3.90
N ALA A 130 -19.50 0.87 -4.07
CA ALA A 130 -18.76 1.48 -2.97
C ALA A 130 -19.64 2.49 -2.19
N PRO A 131 -19.39 2.68 -0.88
CA PRO A 131 -20.11 3.66 -0.07
C PRO A 131 -19.99 5.10 -0.57
N GLU A 132 -20.97 5.94 -0.26
CA GLU A 132 -20.88 7.38 -0.50
C GLU A 132 -19.69 7.99 0.24
N GLY A 133 -18.91 8.81 -0.47
CA GLY A 133 -17.67 9.41 0.05
C GLY A 133 -16.45 8.47 0.03
N TRP A 134 -16.56 7.28 -0.59
CA TRP A 134 -15.44 6.35 -0.74
C TRP A 134 -14.22 7.01 -1.38
N MET A 135 -14.38 7.66 -2.54
CA MET A 135 -13.26 8.29 -3.25
C MET A 135 -12.65 9.46 -2.49
N THR A 136 -13.45 10.25 -1.77
CA THR A 136 -12.95 11.33 -0.92
C THR A 136 -12.05 10.82 0.20
N LEU A 137 -12.28 9.59 0.69
CA LEU A 137 -11.39 8.92 1.62
C LEU A 137 -10.20 8.27 0.91
N ARG A 138 -10.45 7.49 -0.14
CA ARG A 138 -9.43 6.64 -0.77
C ARG A 138 -8.34 7.41 -1.49
N VAL A 139 -8.67 8.51 -2.18
CA VAL A 139 -7.67 9.31 -2.90
C VAL A 139 -6.53 9.79 -2.00
N PRO A 140 -6.77 10.54 -0.90
CA PRO A 140 -5.68 11.00 -0.05
C PRO A 140 -4.94 9.84 0.63
N LEU A 141 -5.64 8.75 0.99
CA LEU A 141 -5.00 7.58 1.60
C LEU A 141 -4.08 6.85 0.64
N SER A 142 -4.53 6.56 -0.58
CA SER A 142 -3.69 5.87 -1.58
C SER A 142 -2.56 6.76 -2.07
N VAL A 143 -2.79 8.06 -2.26
CA VAL A 143 -1.72 9.02 -2.61
C VAL A 143 -0.68 9.13 -1.50
N GLY A 144 -1.12 9.30 -0.25
CA GLY A 144 -0.22 9.37 0.89
C GLY A 144 0.55 8.07 1.09
N LEU A 145 -0.14 6.93 1.18
CA LEU A 145 0.49 5.64 1.43
C LEU A 145 1.39 5.21 0.26
N GLY A 146 0.86 5.19 -0.97
CA GLY A 146 1.61 4.78 -2.16
C GLY A 146 2.80 5.70 -2.43
N GLY A 147 2.62 7.01 -2.26
CA GLY A 147 3.69 8.00 -2.37
C GLY A 147 4.79 7.79 -1.33
N LEU A 148 4.44 7.60 -0.06
CA LEU A 148 5.42 7.33 0.99
C LEU A 148 6.14 5.98 0.78
N THR A 149 5.48 4.95 0.25
CA THR A 149 6.14 3.69 -0.16
C THR A 149 7.17 3.92 -1.26
N ILE A 150 6.85 4.69 -2.29
CA ILE A 150 7.79 5.04 -3.36
C ILE A 150 8.98 5.82 -2.79
N VAL A 151 8.72 6.82 -1.95
CA VAL A 151 9.76 7.63 -1.30
C VAL A 151 10.69 6.75 -0.45
N ALA A 152 10.14 5.82 0.34
CA ALA A 152 10.93 4.88 1.13
C ALA A 152 11.87 4.05 0.23
N GLY A 153 11.37 3.55 -0.90
CA GLY A 153 12.18 2.83 -1.89
C GLY A 153 13.34 3.66 -2.44
N ILE A 154 13.05 4.88 -2.89
CA ILE A 154 14.06 5.80 -3.45
C ILE A 154 15.12 6.14 -2.41
N LEU A 155 14.72 6.47 -1.17
CA LEU A 155 15.65 6.85 -0.11
C LEU A 155 16.53 5.68 0.37
N PHE A 156 16.02 4.45 0.30
CA PHE A 156 16.75 3.24 0.67
C PHE A 156 17.70 2.76 -0.44
N GLY A 157 17.31 2.95 -1.71
CA GLY A 157 18.07 2.49 -2.88
C GLY A 157 19.13 3.45 -3.40
N GLY A 158 19.07 4.74 -3.04
CA GLY A 158 20.10 5.74 -3.33
C GLY A 158 20.90 6.13 -2.10
#